data_AF-A0A3M1ZP32-F1
#
_entry.id   AF-A0A3M1ZP32-F1
#
_cell.length_a   1.000
_cell.length_b   1.000
_cell.length_c   1.000
_cell.angle_alpha   90.00
_cell.angle_beta   90.00
_cell.angle_gamma   90.00
#
_symmetry.space_group_name_H-M   'P 1'
#
loop_
_entity.id
_entity.type
_entity.pdbx_description
1 polymer ?
#
loop_
_entity_poly.entity_id
_entity_poly.type
_entity_poly.pdbx_seq_one_letter_code
_entity_poly.pdbx_strand_id
1 'polypeptide(L)'
;PDTLFTCTARNLEYILHDVGEAAGLKKGLLSFENLRWAAALRDWRSGMEPDEIRQKLGLSKITWRETKAKLEKLAKLQEEAPAA
;
A
#
# COMPACT_ATOMS: atom_id res chain seq x y z
N PRO A 1 8.12 -23.48 12.70
CA PRO A 1 6.71 -23.02 12.61
C PRO A 1 6.46 -22.39 11.24
N ASP A 2 5.62 -23.02 10.41
CA ASP A 2 5.39 -22.60 9.01
C ASP A 2 4.34 -21.48 8.86
N THR A 3 4.00 -20.79 9.96
CA THR A 3 3.07 -19.66 9.95
C THR A 3 3.59 -18.53 10.83
N LEU A 4 3.82 -17.37 10.22
CA LEU A 4 4.18 -16.12 10.93
C LEU A 4 2.99 -15.53 11.68
N PHE A 5 1.77 -15.78 11.20
CA PHE A 5 0.53 -15.34 11.82
C PHE A 5 -0.41 -16.52 12.02
N THR A 6 -0.97 -16.64 13.23
CA THR A 6 -1.93 -17.69 13.60
C THR A 6 -3.38 -17.30 13.29
N CYS A 7 -3.59 -16.19 12.58
CA CYS A 7 -4.90 -15.63 12.26
C CYS A 7 -5.16 -15.64 10.75
N THR A 8 -6.45 -15.67 10.37
CA THR A 8 -6.84 -15.60 8.96
C THR A 8 -6.69 -14.18 8.41
N ALA A 9 -6.61 -14.04 7.08
CA ALA A 9 -6.59 -12.72 6.43
C ALA A 9 -7.77 -11.83 6.86
N ARG A 10 -8.97 -12.41 7.02
CA ARG A 10 -10.15 -11.68 7.50
C ARG A 10 -9.99 -11.20 8.94
N ASN A 11 -9.41 -12.03 9.82
CA ASN A 11 -9.15 -11.59 11.20
C ASN A 11 -8.18 -10.42 11.24
N LEU A 12 -7.15 -10.44 10.40
CA LEU A 12 -6.21 -9.32 10.29
C LEU A 12 -6.91 -8.04 9.82
N GLU A 13 -7.85 -8.13 8.86
CA GLU A 13 -8.63 -6.96 8.43
C GLU A 13 -9.50 -6.39 9.57
N TYR A 14 -10.11 -7.25 10.41
CA TYR A 14 -10.85 -6.77 11.58
C TYR A 14 -9.94 -6.08 12.60
N ILE A 15 -8.78 -6.67 12.89
CA ILE A 15 -7.79 -6.05 13.77
C ILE A 15 -7.37 -4.69 13.20
N LEU A 16 -7.13 -4.61 11.89
CA LEU A 16 -6.73 -3.37 11.24
C LEU A 16 -7.85 -2.32 11.23
N HIS A 17 -9.10 -2.73 11.08
CA HIS A 17 -10.27 -1.88 11.21
C HIS A 17 -10.35 -1.24 12.60
N ASP A 18 -10.22 -2.05 13.66
CA ASP A 18 -10.30 -1.58 15.05
C ASP A 18 -9.15 -0.61 15.38
N VAL A 19 -7.95 -0.88 14.86
CA VAL A 19 -6.82 0.05 14.93
C VAL A 19 -7.15 1.38 14.23
N GLY A 20 -7.80 1.33 13.07
CA GLY A 20 -8.24 2.52 12.35
C GLY A 20 -9.28 3.34 13.12
N GLU A 21 -10.27 2.69 13.73
CA GLU A 21 -11.26 3.35 14.58
C GLU A 21 -10.63 3.98 15.81
N ALA A 22 -9.73 3.26 16.50
CA ALA A 22 -9.00 3.77 17.66
C ALA A 22 -8.11 4.97 17.31
N ALA A 23 -7.58 5.02 16.08
CA ALA A 23 -6.79 6.15 15.58
C ALA A 23 -7.64 7.32 15.04
N GLY A 24 -8.98 7.23 15.09
CA GLY A 24 -9.88 8.26 14.57
C GLY A 24 -9.88 8.38 13.04
N LEU A 25 -9.46 7.34 12.33
CA LEU A 25 -9.47 7.32 10.87
C LEU A 25 -10.87 7.08 10.33
N LYS A 26 -11.17 7.65 9.16
CA LYS A 26 -12.43 7.38 8.46
C LYS A 26 -12.55 5.89 8.16
N LYS A 27 -13.76 5.34 8.35
CA LYS A 27 -14.03 3.93 8.07
C LYS A 27 -13.61 3.55 6.64
N GLY A 28 -12.89 2.44 6.51
CA GLY A 28 -12.38 1.95 5.23
C GLY A 28 -11.16 2.68 4.68
N LEU A 29 -10.66 3.73 5.36
CA LEU A 29 -9.42 4.41 4.97
C LEU A 29 -8.20 3.51 5.22
N LEU A 30 -8.19 2.78 6.33
CA LEU A 30 -7.12 1.85 6.69
C LEU A 30 -7.49 0.43 6.24
N SER A 31 -6.72 -0.13 5.32
CA SER A 31 -6.84 -1.49 4.81
C SER A 31 -5.47 -2.00 4.37
N PHE A 32 -5.28 -3.32 4.26
CA PHE A 32 -3.99 -3.84 3.77
C PHE A 32 -3.69 -3.42 2.34
N GLU A 33 -4.71 -3.30 1.49
CA GLU A 33 -4.53 -2.80 0.12
C GLU A 33 -4.06 -1.34 0.13
N ASN A 34 -4.68 -0.46 0.93
CA ASN A 34 -4.25 0.93 1.02
C ASN A 34 -2.84 1.05 1.61
N LEU A 35 -2.50 0.25 2.62
CA LEU A 35 -1.15 0.20 3.18
C LEU A 35 -0.12 -0.28 2.16
N ARG A 36 -0.48 -1.24 1.31
CA ARG A 36 0.35 -1.75 0.23
C ARG A 36 0.61 -0.68 -0.83
N TRP A 37 -0.41 0.09 -1.23
CA TRP A 37 -0.24 1.26 -2.11
C TRP A 37 0.61 2.35 -1.46
N ALA A 38 0.39 2.65 -0.18
CA ALA A 38 1.18 3.63 0.55
C ALA A 38 2.66 3.23 0.64
N ALA A 39 2.95 1.94 0.86
CA ALA A 39 4.32 1.41 0.85
C ALA A 39 4.96 1.55 -0.54
N ALA A 40 4.26 1.14 -1.61
CA ALA A 40 4.77 1.24 -2.97
C ALA A 40 5.02 2.70 -3.39
N LEU A 41 4.13 3.62 -3.02
CA LEU A 41 4.29 5.04 -3.30
C LEU A 41 5.47 5.64 -2.54
N ARG A 42 5.70 5.23 -1.29
CA ARG A 42 6.86 5.65 -0.51
C ARG A 42 8.16 5.18 -1.15
N ASP A 43 8.23 3.91 -1.55
CA ASP A 43 9.40 3.35 -2.23
C ASP A 43 9.67 4.10 -3.55
N TRP A 44 8.63 4.33 -4.35
CA TRP A 44 8.70 5.10 -5.58
C TRP A 44 9.27 6.51 -5.35
N ARG A 45 8.77 7.22 -4.34
CA ARG A 45 9.24 8.57 -3.97
C ARG A 45 10.65 8.60 -3.39
N SER A 46 11.11 7.51 -2.78
CA SER A 46 12.50 7.37 -2.34
C SER A 46 13.48 7.08 -3.49
N GLY A 47 12.99 6.94 -4.72
CA GLY A 47 13.81 6.62 -5.88
C GLY A 47 14.22 5.15 -5.96
N MET A 48 13.49 4.25 -5.31
CA MET A 48 13.71 2.80 -5.46
C MET A 48 13.48 2.37 -6.90
N GLU A 49 14.31 1.44 -7.40
CA GLU A 49 14.23 0.99 -8.78
C GLU A 49 12.85 0.37 -9.09
N PRO A 50 12.22 0.72 -10.23
CA PRO A 50 10.87 0.25 -10.56
C PRO A 50 10.71 -1.28 -10.56
N ASP A 51 11.74 -2.03 -10.96
CA ASP A 51 11.67 -3.49 -10.96
C ASP A 51 11.72 -4.08 -9.54
N GLU A 52 12.41 -3.43 -8.60
CA GLU A 52 12.42 -3.85 -7.19
C GLU A 52 11.05 -3.65 -6.56
N ILE A 53 10.40 -2.50 -6.81
CA ILE A 53 9.03 -2.25 -6.35
C ILE A 53 8.07 -3.29 -6.93
N ARG A 54 8.19 -3.63 -8.22
CA ARG A 54 7.39 -4.69 -8.87
C ARG A 54 7.57 -6.03 -8.17
N GLN A 55 8.81 -6.42 -7.88
CA GLN A 55 9.13 -7.69 -7.22
C GLN A 55 8.61 -7.71 -5.78
N LYS A 56 8.79 -6.62 -5.02
CA LYS A 56 8.23 -6.45 -3.67
C LYS A 56 6.70 -6.58 -3.65
N LEU A 57 6.04 -6.07 -4.68
CA LEU A 57 4.61 -6.23 -4.86
C LEU A 57 4.23 -7.63 -5.38
N GLY A 58 5.16 -8.45 -5.86
CA GLY A 58 4.84 -9.76 -6.44
C GLY A 58 4.02 -9.65 -7.72
N LEU A 59 4.23 -8.59 -8.51
CA LEU A 59 3.48 -8.33 -9.73
C LEU A 59 4.18 -8.90 -10.97
N SER A 60 3.36 -9.42 -11.88
CA SER A 60 3.82 -9.74 -13.24
C SER A 60 4.26 -8.47 -13.98
N LYS A 61 5.09 -8.62 -15.01
CA LYS A 61 5.48 -7.49 -15.87
C LYS A 61 4.27 -6.82 -16.55
N ILE A 62 3.21 -7.57 -16.83
CA ILE A 62 1.99 -7.06 -17.47
C ILE A 62 1.24 -6.17 -16.48
N THR A 63 0.89 -6.69 -15.30
CA THR A 63 0.18 -5.95 -14.23
C THR A 63 0.99 -4.76 -13.74
N TRP A 64 2.32 -4.84 -13.80
CA TRP A 64 3.20 -3.76 -13.43
C TRP A 64 3.02 -2.50 -14.28
N ARG A 65 2.77 -2.63 -15.58
CA ARG A 65 2.62 -1.47 -16.47
C ARG A 65 1.50 -0.54 -16.00
N GLU A 66 0.36 -1.12 -15.63
CA GLU A 66 -0.78 -0.37 -15.09
C GLU A 66 -0.51 0.16 -13.68
N THR A 67 0.12 -0.65 -12.83
CA THR A 67 0.45 -0.26 -11.44
C THR A 67 1.42 0.92 -11.42
N LYS A 68 2.45 0.89 -12.27
CA LYS A 68 3.43 1.97 -12.42
C LYS A 68 2.76 3.27 -12.85
N ALA A 69 1.88 3.23 -13.86
CA ALA A 69 1.16 4.42 -14.31
C ALA A 69 0.28 5.03 -13.18
N LYS A 70 -0.34 4.18 -12.35
CA LYS A 70 -1.09 4.63 -11.16
C LYS A 70 -0.16 5.26 -10.11
N LEU A 71 1.00 4.66 -9.83
CA LEU A 71 1.99 5.21 -8.90
C LEU A 71 2.53 6.57 -9.37
N GLU A 72 2.86 6.69 -10.65
CA GLU A 72 3.29 7.97 -11.26
C GLU A 72 2.23 9.06 -11.10
N LYS A 73 0.95 8.72 -11.34
CA LYS A 73 -0.17 9.64 -11.14
C LYS A 73 -0.35 10.02 -9.66
N LEU A 74 -0.28 9.05 -8.75
CA LEU A 74 -0.42 9.29 -7.31
C LEU A 74 0.72 10.15 -6.76
N ALA A 75 1.95 9.95 -7.22
CA ALA A 75 3.10 10.76 -6.83
C ALA A 75 2.91 12.23 -7.23
N LYS A 76 2.48 12.49 -8.48
CA LYS A 76 2.16 13.84 -8.95
C LYS A 76 1.06 14.51 -8.12
N LEU A 77 -0.03 13.79 -7.86
CA LEU A 77 -1.14 14.30 -7.04
C LEU A 77 -0.71 14.65 -5.61
N GLN A 78 0.24 13.92 -5.02
CA GLN A 78 0.78 14.22 -3.69
C GLN A 78 1.78 15.38 -3.68
N GLU A 79 2.46 15.66 -4.79
CA GLU A 79 3.32 16.84 -4.93
C GLU A 79 2.49 18.12 -5.10
N GLU A 80 1.34 18.02 -5.78
CA GLU A 80 0.40 19.12 -5.99
C GLU A 80 -0.47 19.43 -4.75
N ALA A 81 -0.68 18.45 -3.87
CA ALA A 81 -1.31 18.67 -2.58
C ALA A 81 -0.26 19.21 -1.59
N PRO A 82 -0.32 20.50 -1.18
CA PRO A 82 0.61 20.99 -0.17
C PRO A 82 0.40 20.18 1.11
N ALA A 83 1.52 19.82 1.76
CA ALA A 83 1.50 19.16 3.06
C ALA A 83 0.64 19.99 4.03
N ALA A 84 -0.48 19.40 4.45
CA ALA A 84 -1.32 19.93 5.52
C ALA A 84 -0.57 19.95 6.85
#